data_AF-A0A1N6YUW1-F1
#
_entry.id   AF-A0A1N6YUW1-F1
#
_cell.length_a   1.000
_cell.length_b   1.000
_cell.length_c   1.000
_cell.angle_alpha   90.00
_cell.angle_beta   90.00
_cell.angle_gamma   90.00
#
_symmetry.space_group_name_H-M   'P 1'
#
loop_
_entity.id
_entity.type
_entity.pdbx_description
1 polymer ?
#
loop_
_entity_poly.entity_id
_entity_poly.type
_entity_poly.pdbx_seq_one_letter_code
_entity_poly.pdbx_strand_id
1 'polypeptide(L)'
;MKLPIKILLGILTCTLIALYWFSNQTEGEYYRRHSPDGQYSIYASRNKYFNLDIAFSNFGDKGGKIHLYDELENKIIGTASIAMISNINEWFWSEEELHSKGSIINIKLPRKISTKTINKYNKSLPVKDSWNLFNQGKQYKVEKISHRKLKVSDENGKILLQDIEHISQINNGFQVLNKSKEIAYYDLGLNKLQKAPPIQKEFSEICGNVNTYGFRIEENEKYFLIKKAVGFTNYSFNDYKIIDAVSIEKVKDIYFLNKKRELTFDANFLEKEDVVIDFGTYFGILSNQYGIQYFDSIDLSKNPIKVMRNKLYGYYNITQTQYLDLQPFEFNLAKFKKRGPDGEIMVGFVDNKGNKHIK
;
A
#
# COMPACT_ATOMS: atom_id res chain seq x y z
N MET A 1 44.89 -17.53 19.33
CA MET A 1 43.60 -18.12 18.89
C MET A 1 43.81 -19.59 18.56
N LYS A 2 43.04 -20.50 19.19
CA LYS A 2 43.19 -21.96 18.98
C LYS A 2 42.87 -22.33 17.52
N LEU A 3 43.60 -23.30 16.95
CA LEU A 3 43.41 -23.81 15.57
C LEU A 3 41.93 -24.07 15.18
N PRO A 4 41.08 -24.70 16.00
CA PRO A 4 39.66 -24.90 15.65
C PRO A 4 38.88 -23.60 15.43
N ILE A 5 39.20 -22.53 16.18
CA ILE A 5 38.53 -21.23 16.05
C ILE A 5 38.92 -20.55 14.73
N LYS A 6 40.19 -20.72 14.28
CA LYS A 6 40.64 -20.23 12.96
C LYS A 6 39.91 -20.92 11.82
N ILE A 7 39.72 -22.24 11.91
CA ILE A 7 39.01 -23.02 10.90
C ILE A 7 37.53 -22.60 10.84
N LEU A 8 36.88 -22.45 12.00
CA LEU A 8 35.48 -22.01 12.08
C LEU A 8 35.28 -20.61 11.47
N LEU A 9 36.16 -19.66 11.79
CA LEU A 9 36.13 -18.32 11.21
C LEU A 9 36.39 -18.33 9.70
N GLY A 10 37.30 -19.17 9.22
CA GLY A 10 37.55 -19.35 7.79
C GLY A 10 36.31 -19.83 7.05
N ILE A 11 35.63 -20.86 7.57
CA ILE A 11 34.39 -21.40 7.00
C ILE A 11 33.30 -20.33 6.99
N LEU A 12 33.05 -19.66 8.12
CA LEU A 12 32.02 -18.62 8.22
C LEU A 12 32.26 -17.48 7.23
N THR A 13 33.51 -17.04 7.08
CA THR A 13 33.87 -15.97 6.15
C THR A 13 33.61 -16.40 4.70
N CYS A 14 34.02 -17.63 4.32
CA CYS A 14 33.74 -18.16 2.99
C CYS A 14 32.24 -18.29 2.72
N THR A 15 31.46 -18.74 3.71
CA THR A 15 29.99 -18.84 3.58
C THR A 15 29.33 -17.47 3.40
N LEU A 16 29.76 -16.46 4.15
CA LEU A 16 29.25 -15.09 4.00
C LEU A 16 29.60 -14.50 2.62
N ILE A 17 30.82 -14.72 2.14
CA ILE A 17 31.24 -14.30 0.80
C ILE A 17 30.38 -14.98 -0.27
N ALA A 18 30.16 -16.30 -0.14
CA ALA A 18 29.32 -17.05 -1.07
C ALA A 18 27.87 -16.55 -1.06
N LEU A 19 27.25 -16.38 0.12
CA LEU A 19 25.89 -15.85 0.25
C LEU A 19 25.76 -14.44 -0.34
N TYR A 20 26.74 -13.57 -0.09
CA TYR A 20 26.78 -12.24 -0.68
C TYR A 20 26.86 -12.32 -2.22
N TRP A 21 27.69 -13.20 -2.75
CA TRP A 21 27.84 -13.38 -4.19
C TRP A 21 26.56 -13.91 -4.84
N PHE A 22 25.94 -14.94 -4.24
CA PHE A 22 24.67 -15.50 -4.71
C PHE A 22 23.52 -14.50 -4.62
N SER A 23 23.49 -13.62 -3.61
CA SER A 23 22.44 -12.59 -3.46
C SER A 23 22.51 -11.48 -4.50
N ASN A 24 23.67 -11.35 -5.16
CA ASN A 24 23.89 -10.33 -6.17
C ASN A 24 23.70 -10.79 -7.60
N GLN A 25 23.54 -12.10 -7.83
CA GLN A 25 23.31 -12.67 -9.15
C GLN A 25 21.84 -12.56 -9.55
N THR A 26 21.59 -11.85 -10.65
CA THR A 26 20.27 -11.70 -11.25
C THR A 26 20.26 -12.25 -12.68
N GLU A 27 19.07 -12.55 -13.19
CA GLU A 27 18.86 -13.05 -14.54
C GLU A 27 17.73 -12.31 -15.27
N GLY A 28 17.89 -12.23 -16.59
CA GLY A 28 16.92 -11.63 -17.49
C GLY A 28 16.85 -10.10 -17.41
N GLU A 29 16.28 -9.54 -18.46
CA GLU A 29 15.95 -8.13 -18.54
C GLU A 29 14.45 -8.01 -18.80
N TYR A 30 13.75 -7.37 -17.89
CA TYR A 30 12.30 -7.25 -17.90
C TYR A 30 11.88 -5.78 -17.80
N TYR A 31 10.77 -5.45 -18.47
CA TYR A 31 10.07 -4.18 -18.31
C TYR A 31 10.96 -2.94 -18.51
N ARG A 32 11.84 -2.94 -19.52
CA ARG A 32 12.69 -1.77 -19.81
C ARG A 32 11.83 -0.53 -20.09
N ARG A 33 12.17 0.58 -19.44
CA ARG A 33 11.54 1.89 -19.62
C ARG A 33 12.59 2.98 -19.73
N HIS A 34 12.43 3.86 -20.69
CA HIS A 34 13.34 4.99 -20.87
C HIS A 34 12.94 6.19 -20.01
N SER A 35 13.94 6.97 -19.67
CA SER A 35 13.79 8.34 -19.19
C SER A 35 13.13 9.23 -20.25
N PRO A 36 12.53 10.36 -19.84
CA PRO A 36 11.82 11.28 -20.72
C PRO A 36 12.61 11.80 -21.93
N ASP A 37 13.93 11.94 -21.80
CA ASP A 37 14.84 12.39 -22.84
C ASP A 37 15.65 11.25 -23.48
N GLY A 38 15.43 10.01 -23.05
CA GLY A 38 16.09 8.83 -23.57
C GLY A 38 17.54 8.64 -23.12
N GLN A 39 18.10 9.53 -22.28
CA GLN A 39 19.49 9.42 -21.82
C GLN A 39 19.74 8.21 -20.92
N TYR A 40 18.70 7.82 -20.18
CA TYR A 40 18.70 6.70 -19.25
C TYR A 40 17.59 5.71 -19.57
N SER A 41 17.76 4.48 -19.11
CA SER A 41 16.67 3.52 -18.97
C SER A 41 16.74 2.81 -17.62
N ILE A 42 15.59 2.27 -17.22
CA ILE A 42 15.50 1.32 -16.11
C ILE A 42 15.01 0.00 -16.64
N TYR A 43 15.50 -1.09 -16.09
CA TYR A 43 14.95 -2.42 -16.31
C TYR A 43 15.03 -3.23 -15.03
N ALA A 44 14.16 -4.23 -14.90
CA ALA A 44 14.18 -5.16 -13.78
C ALA A 44 14.88 -6.46 -14.18
N SER A 45 15.57 -7.08 -13.23
CA SER A 45 16.14 -8.42 -13.35
C SER A 45 15.68 -9.27 -12.16
N ARG A 46 15.48 -10.57 -12.38
CA ARG A 46 15.02 -11.50 -11.33
C ARG A 46 16.20 -12.03 -10.54
N ASN A 47 16.04 -12.29 -9.24
CA ASN A 47 17.10 -12.96 -8.48
C ASN A 47 17.27 -14.40 -8.98
N LYS A 48 18.50 -14.79 -9.35
CA LYS A 48 18.78 -16.09 -9.99
C LYS A 48 18.73 -17.25 -9.01
N TYR A 49 19.34 -17.08 -7.83
CA TYR A 49 19.54 -18.16 -6.85
C TYR A 49 18.67 -18.05 -5.60
N PHE A 50 17.92 -16.94 -5.45
CA PHE A 50 16.91 -16.78 -4.41
C PHE A 50 15.52 -17.21 -4.89
N ASN A 51 15.47 -18.31 -5.66
CA ASN A 51 14.28 -19.14 -5.81
C ASN A 51 14.41 -20.32 -4.85
N LEU A 52 14.24 -20.05 -3.55
CA LEU A 52 13.85 -21.16 -2.69
C LEU A 52 12.45 -21.55 -3.16
N ASP A 53 12.27 -22.79 -3.63
CA ASP A 53 10.96 -23.43 -3.80
C ASP A 53 10.35 -23.68 -2.42
N ILE A 54 10.16 -22.59 -1.67
CA ILE A 54 9.26 -22.54 -0.54
C ILE A 54 7.86 -22.49 -1.16
N ALA A 55 6.88 -23.14 -0.52
CA ALA A 55 5.51 -23.33 -1.02
C ALA A 55 4.71 -22.03 -1.35
N PHE A 56 5.36 -20.86 -1.36
CA PHE A 56 4.84 -19.54 -1.74
C PHE A 56 5.39 -19.02 -3.09
N SER A 57 6.25 -19.78 -3.80
CA SER A 57 6.91 -19.33 -5.04
C SER A 57 5.98 -19.21 -6.27
N ASN A 58 4.75 -19.73 -6.19
CA ASN A 58 3.83 -19.85 -7.35
C ASN A 58 2.72 -18.79 -7.43
N PHE A 59 2.68 -17.79 -6.54
CA PHE A 59 1.53 -16.85 -6.48
C PHE A 59 1.87 -15.36 -6.56
N GLY A 60 3.08 -14.97 -6.94
CA GLY A 60 3.47 -13.57 -7.11
C GLY A 60 4.61 -13.37 -8.11
N ASP A 61 4.70 -12.15 -8.64
CA ASP A 61 5.82 -11.76 -9.49
C ASP A 61 7.12 -11.72 -8.66
N LYS A 62 8.21 -12.26 -9.21
CA LYS A 62 9.42 -12.56 -8.43
C LYS A 62 10.12 -11.28 -7.96
N GLY A 63 10.74 -11.36 -6.79
CA GLY A 63 11.67 -10.34 -6.32
C GLY A 63 12.94 -10.26 -7.17
N GLY A 64 13.59 -9.11 -7.14
CA GLY A 64 14.68 -8.83 -8.05
C GLY A 64 15.39 -7.53 -7.77
N LYS A 65 16.01 -6.99 -8.81
CA LYS A 65 16.68 -5.69 -8.78
C LYS A 65 16.22 -4.85 -9.95
N ILE A 66 16.12 -3.54 -9.73
CA ILE A 66 16.12 -2.58 -10.82
C ILE A 66 17.55 -2.19 -11.11
N HIS A 67 17.85 -1.99 -12.38
CA HIS A 67 19.09 -1.41 -12.84
C HIS A 67 18.77 -0.10 -13.54
N LEU A 68 19.46 0.96 -13.15
CA LEU A 68 19.50 2.21 -13.89
C LEU A 68 20.68 2.14 -14.84
N TYR A 69 20.39 2.22 -16.14
CA TYR A 69 21.34 2.13 -17.23
C TYR A 69 21.47 3.48 -17.93
N ASP A 70 22.71 3.86 -18.23
CA ASP A 70 23.06 5.04 -19.01
C ASP A 70 23.17 4.63 -20.48
N GLU A 71 22.23 5.07 -21.31
CA GLU A 71 22.15 4.72 -22.73
C GLU A 71 23.22 5.43 -23.57
N LEU A 72 23.78 6.53 -23.08
CA LEU A 72 24.84 7.26 -23.77
C LEU A 72 26.21 6.64 -23.49
N GLU A 73 26.44 6.20 -22.25
CA GLU A 73 27.72 5.62 -21.83
C GLU A 73 27.73 4.08 -21.85
N ASN A 74 26.60 3.46 -22.21
CA ASN A 74 26.42 2.02 -22.27
C ASN A 74 26.85 1.27 -20.99
N LYS A 75 26.41 1.77 -19.83
CA LYS A 75 26.78 1.17 -18.54
C LYS A 75 25.68 1.28 -17.49
N ILE A 76 25.69 0.34 -16.54
CA ILE A 76 24.84 0.41 -15.34
C ILE A 76 25.42 1.45 -14.39
N ILE A 77 24.61 2.43 -14.00
CA ILE A 77 24.99 3.53 -13.11
C ILE A 77 24.39 3.41 -11.70
N GLY A 78 23.38 2.57 -11.53
CA GLY A 78 22.83 2.28 -10.20
C GLY A 78 21.97 1.02 -10.19
N THR A 79 21.77 0.46 -9.02
CA THR A 79 20.95 -0.74 -8.84
C THR A 79 20.27 -0.68 -7.47
N ALA A 80 19.01 -1.11 -7.41
CA ALA A 80 18.24 -1.16 -6.17
C ALA A 80 17.40 -2.43 -6.10
N SER A 81 17.29 -3.01 -4.91
CA SER A 81 16.44 -4.18 -4.68
C SER A 81 14.96 -3.82 -4.77
N ILE A 82 14.16 -4.72 -5.33
CA ILE A 82 12.70 -4.58 -5.41
C ILE A 82 12.03 -5.90 -5.06
N ALA A 83 10.90 -5.79 -4.35
CA ALA A 83 10.15 -6.95 -3.86
C ALA A 83 9.45 -7.72 -5.00
N MET A 84 9.04 -7.02 -6.07
CA MET A 84 8.38 -7.59 -7.25
C MET A 84 8.86 -6.85 -8.50
N ILE A 85 9.31 -7.56 -9.54
CA ILE A 85 9.83 -6.91 -10.78
C ILE A 85 8.82 -6.03 -11.51
N SER A 86 7.52 -6.31 -11.41
CA SER A 86 6.41 -5.48 -11.93
C SER A 86 6.26 -4.13 -11.24
N ASN A 87 6.78 -3.96 -10.02
CA ASN A 87 6.77 -2.68 -9.31
C ASN A 87 7.77 -1.67 -9.89
N ILE A 88 8.47 -2.01 -10.97
CA ILE A 88 9.24 -1.03 -11.77
C ILE A 88 8.37 0.16 -12.24
N ASN A 89 7.05 -0.02 -12.33
CA ASN A 89 6.11 1.06 -12.64
C ASN A 89 5.92 2.08 -11.52
N GLU A 90 6.37 1.76 -10.31
CA GLU A 90 6.36 2.67 -9.16
C GLU A 90 7.63 3.53 -9.06
N TRP A 91 8.47 3.53 -10.10
CA TRP A 91 9.63 4.40 -10.22
C TRP A 91 9.37 5.59 -11.15
N PHE A 92 9.85 6.75 -10.71
CA PHE A 92 9.57 8.04 -11.31
C PHE A 92 10.87 8.81 -11.55
N TRP A 93 10.89 9.54 -12.65
CA TRP A 93 12.01 10.40 -13.04
C TRP A 93 11.85 11.79 -12.43
N SER A 94 12.95 12.33 -11.90
CA SER A 94 13.10 13.74 -11.58
C SER A 94 14.27 14.32 -12.38
N GLU A 95 14.59 15.59 -12.15
CA GLU A 95 15.74 16.22 -12.80
C GLU A 95 17.07 15.58 -12.40
N GLU A 96 17.20 15.09 -11.17
CA GLU A 96 18.48 14.67 -10.59
C GLU A 96 18.50 13.23 -10.10
N GLU A 97 17.35 12.56 -10.01
CA GLU A 97 17.24 11.22 -9.47
C GLU A 97 16.09 10.42 -10.08
N LEU A 98 16.29 9.10 -10.08
CA LEU A 98 15.22 8.13 -10.18
C LEU A 98 14.78 7.74 -8.75
N HIS A 99 13.49 7.91 -8.45
CA HIS A 99 12.94 7.65 -7.12
C HIS A 99 11.74 6.69 -7.17
N SER A 100 11.50 5.97 -6.09
CA SER A 100 10.38 5.03 -5.96
C SER A 100 9.27 5.59 -5.08
N LYS A 101 8.01 5.39 -5.49
CA LYS A 101 6.84 5.76 -4.69
C LYS A 101 6.65 4.75 -3.56
N GLY A 102 7.24 5.06 -2.40
CA GLY A 102 7.07 4.26 -1.18
C GLY A 102 8.36 3.61 -0.66
N SER A 103 9.49 3.76 -1.35
CA SER A 103 10.82 3.38 -0.87
C SER A 103 11.68 4.61 -0.60
N ILE A 104 12.64 4.49 0.32
CA ILE A 104 13.65 5.53 0.63
C ILE A 104 14.80 5.50 -0.39
N ILE A 105 14.81 4.50 -1.28
CA ILE A 105 15.90 4.30 -2.24
C ILE A 105 15.70 5.20 -3.45
N ASN A 106 16.60 6.18 -3.59
CA ASN A 106 16.74 7.01 -4.77
C ASN A 106 18.10 6.75 -5.43
N ILE A 107 18.14 6.72 -6.76
CA ILE A 107 19.38 6.60 -7.53
C ILE A 107 19.65 7.94 -8.20
N LYS A 108 20.75 8.59 -7.83
CA LYS A 108 21.16 9.87 -8.42
C LYS A 108 21.56 9.70 -9.88
N LEU A 109 21.14 10.63 -10.73
CA LEU A 109 21.48 10.69 -12.14
C LEU A 109 22.83 11.41 -12.32
N PRO A 110 23.76 10.86 -13.12
CA PRO A 110 25.02 11.53 -13.45
C PRO A 110 24.86 12.85 -14.20
N ARG A 111 23.79 12.97 -15.00
CA ARG A 111 23.42 14.18 -15.74
C ARG A 111 21.96 14.50 -15.49
N LYS A 112 21.65 15.79 -15.47
CA LYS A 112 20.27 16.23 -15.23
C LYS A 112 19.39 16.03 -16.46
N ILE A 113 18.15 15.62 -16.22
CA ILE A 113 17.08 15.66 -17.21
C ILE A 113 16.48 17.06 -17.18
N SER A 114 16.25 17.68 -18.34
CA SER A 114 15.64 19.02 -18.39
C SER A 114 14.26 19.04 -17.73
N THR A 115 14.01 20.04 -16.86
CA THR A 115 12.71 20.32 -16.23
C THR A 115 11.56 20.35 -17.24
N LYS A 116 11.80 20.93 -18.43
CA LYS A 116 10.80 21.03 -19.50
C LYS A 116 10.39 19.63 -20.00
N THR A 117 11.36 18.73 -20.15
CA THR A 117 11.12 17.35 -20.62
C THR A 117 10.42 16.52 -19.55
N ILE A 118 10.84 16.63 -18.28
CA ILE A 118 10.16 16.01 -17.13
C ILE A 118 8.70 16.44 -17.06
N ASN A 119 8.44 17.74 -17.18
CA ASN A 119 7.07 18.28 -17.14
C ASN A 119 6.22 17.79 -18.32
N LYS A 120 6.80 17.67 -19.52
CA LYS A 120 6.10 17.11 -20.70
C LYS A 120 5.77 15.62 -20.49
N TYR A 121 6.71 14.85 -19.95
CA TYR A 121 6.53 13.42 -19.67
C TYR A 121 5.48 13.16 -18.59
N ASN A 122 5.54 13.89 -17.48
CA ASN A 122 4.54 13.77 -16.40
C ASN A 122 3.12 14.13 -16.87
N LYS A 123 3.00 15.05 -17.84
CA LYS A 123 1.72 15.36 -18.51
C LYS A 123 1.27 14.28 -19.49
N SER A 124 2.17 13.43 -19.98
CA SER A 124 1.86 12.34 -20.91
C SER A 124 1.43 11.05 -20.22
N LEU A 125 1.69 10.92 -18.91
CA LEU A 125 1.09 9.86 -18.11
C LEU A 125 -0.43 10.09 -18.08
N PRO A 126 -1.27 9.07 -18.32
CA PRO A 126 -2.72 9.24 -18.30
C PRO A 126 -3.16 9.62 -16.88
N VAL A 127 -3.35 10.92 -16.64
CA VAL A 127 -4.09 11.42 -15.50
C VAL A 127 -5.55 11.10 -15.80
N LYS A 128 -6.21 10.32 -14.93
CA LYS A 128 -7.68 10.24 -14.98
C LYS A 128 -8.24 11.60 -14.57
N ASP A 129 -8.28 12.52 -15.51
CA ASP A 129 -8.91 13.85 -15.35
C ASP A 129 -10.42 13.75 -15.35
N SER A 130 -10.97 12.54 -15.58
CA SER A 130 -12.36 12.24 -15.32
C SER A 130 -12.57 10.82 -14.82
N TRP A 131 -13.65 10.64 -14.06
CA TRP A 131 -14.16 9.33 -13.64
C TRP A 131 -15.67 9.41 -13.46
N ASN A 132 -16.33 8.25 -13.49
CA ASN A 132 -17.76 8.17 -13.25
C ASN A 132 -18.04 7.76 -11.80
N LEU A 133 -19.05 8.37 -11.20
CA LEU A 133 -19.69 7.88 -9.98
C LEU A 133 -21.01 7.23 -10.37
N PHE A 134 -21.31 6.07 -9.79
CA PHE A 134 -22.56 5.36 -10.01
C PHE A 134 -23.20 5.04 -8.67
N ASN A 135 -24.43 5.47 -8.45
CA ASN A 135 -25.19 5.11 -7.26
C ASN A 135 -26.67 4.89 -7.62
N GLN A 136 -27.20 3.71 -7.31
CA GLN A 136 -28.60 3.31 -7.54
C GLN A 136 -29.14 3.70 -8.93
N GLY A 137 -28.42 3.34 -10.00
CA GLY A 137 -28.85 3.57 -11.39
C GLY A 137 -28.55 4.97 -11.92
N LYS A 138 -28.10 5.92 -11.08
CA LYS A 138 -27.68 7.25 -11.54
C LYS A 138 -26.18 7.31 -11.78
N GLN A 139 -25.79 7.89 -12.92
CA GLN A 139 -24.40 8.09 -13.29
C GLN A 139 -24.05 9.58 -13.31
N TYR A 140 -22.92 9.91 -12.69
CA TYR A 140 -22.35 11.26 -12.69
C TYR A 140 -20.93 11.23 -13.24
N LYS A 141 -20.59 12.19 -14.09
CA LYS A 141 -19.23 12.39 -14.57
C LYS A 141 -18.53 13.42 -13.68
N VAL A 142 -17.44 13.02 -13.06
CA VAL A 142 -16.56 13.93 -12.32
C VAL A 142 -15.38 14.29 -13.20
N GLU A 143 -15.07 15.57 -13.31
CA GLU A 143 -13.97 16.09 -14.12
C GLU A 143 -13.08 16.99 -13.26
N LYS A 144 -11.76 16.83 -13.41
CA LYS A 144 -10.78 17.69 -12.77
C LYS A 144 -10.55 18.93 -13.64
N ILE A 145 -11.02 20.08 -13.17
CA ILE A 145 -10.88 21.36 -13.88
C ILE A 145 -9.46 21.93 -13.71
N SER A 146 -8.90 21.82 -12.50
CA SER A 146 -7.55 22.29 -12.18
C SER A 146 -7.02 21.61 -10.92
N HIS A 147 -5.86 22.03 -10.41
CA HIS A 147 -5.30 21.46 -9.18
C HIS A 147 -6.31 21.58 -8.03
N ARG A 148 -6.79 20.42 -7.52
CA ARG A 148 -7.79 20.30 -6.45
C ARG A 148 -9.16 20.93 -6.74
N LYS A 149 -9.53 21.14 -8.01
CA LYS A 149 -10.88 21.58 -8.37
C LYS A 149 -11.56 20.58 -9.27
N LEU A 150 -12.75 20.17 -8.86
CA LEU A 150 -13.59 19.21 -9.56
C LEU A 150 -14.91 19.84 -10.00
N LYS A 151 -15.43 19.32 -11.10
CA LYS A 151 -16.78 19.52 -11.63
C LYS A 151 -17.52 18.20 -11.58
N VAL A 152 -18.82 18.23 -11.32
CA VAL A 152 -19.69 17.06 -11.43
C VAL A 152 -20.83 17.41 -12.37
N SER A 153 -21.00 16.59 -13.41
CA SER A 153 -22.11 16.70 -14.36
C SER A 153 -22.96 15.43 -14.34
N ASP A 154 -24.24 15.57 -14.70
CA ASP A 154 -25.08 14.41 -15.02
C ASP A 154 -24.70 13.77 -16.37
N GLU A 155 -25.41 12.70 -16.72
CA GLU A 155 -25.28 11.97 -17.99
C GLU A 155 -25.56 12.84 -19.23
N ASN A 156 -26.35 13.91 -19.09
CA ASN A 156 -26.65 14.87 -20.15
C ASN A 156 -25.63 16.03 -20.21
N GLY A 157 -24.61 16.01 -19.36
CA GLY A 157 -23.56 17.03 -19.29
C GLY A 157 -23.92 18.27 -18.47
N LYS A 158 -25.12 18.35 -17.89
CA LYS A 158 -25.53 19.47 -17.02
C LYS A 158 -24.68 19.48 -15.76
N ILE A 159 -24.07 20.61 -15.47
CA ILE A 159 -23.24 20.80 -14.27
C ILE A 159 -24.16 20.83 -13.04
N LEU A 160 -23.89 19.97 -12.08
CA LEU A 160 -24.61 19.87 -10.81
C LEU A 160 -23.80 20.40 -9.64
N LEU A 161 -22.47 20.17 -9.65
CA LEU A 161 -21.54 20.71 -8.66
C LEU A 161 -20.27 21.21 -9.35
N GLN A 162 -19.67 22.27 -8.80
CA GLN A 162 -18.43 22.85 -9.29
C GLN A 162 -17.63 23.45 -8.12
N ASP A 163 -16.33 23.64 -8.33
CA ASP A 163 -15.39 24.19 -7.35
C ASP A 163 -15.38 23.41 -6.02
N ILE A 164 -15.46 22.08 -6.14
CA ILE A 164 -15.30 21.16 -5.01
C ILE A 164 -13.92 20.48 -5.09
N GLU A 165 -13.41 20.02 -3.95
CA GLU A 165 -12.10 19.36 -3.91
C GLU A 165 -12.17 17.85 -3.88
N HIS A 166 -13.30 17.32 -3.40
CA HIS A 166 -13.54 15.90 -3.24
C HIS A 166 -15.02 15.61 -3.41
N ILE A 167 -15.31 14.47 -4.04
CA ILE A 167 -16.62 13.85 -4.01
C ILE A 167 -16.45 12.34 -3.93
N SER A 168 -17.24 11.72 -3.06
CA SER A 168 -17.26 10.27 -2.92
C SER A 168 -18.66 9.81 -2.57
N GLN A 169 -19.02 8.62 -3.06
CA GLN A 169 -20.27 7.98 -2.71
C GLN A 169 -20.26 7.56 -1.23
N ILE A 170 -21.38 7.78 -0.57
CA ILE A 170 -21.68 7.28 0.78
C ILE A 170 -23.13 6.82 0.77
N ASN A 171 -23.47 5.71 1.44
CA ASN A 171 -24.87 5.24 1.59
C ASN A 171 -25.76 5.57 0.36
N ASN A 172 -26.91 6.23 0.59
CA ASN A 172 -27.83 6.73 -0.44
C ASN A 172 -27.51 8.19 -0.84
N GLY A 173 -26.24 8.53 -1.06
CA GLY A 173 -25.84 9.89 -1.41
C GLY A 173 -24.34 10.08 -1.63
N PHE A 174 -23.87 11.30 -1.34
CA PHE A 174 -22.49 11.71 -1.57
C PHE A 174 -21.94 12.57 -0.42
N GLN A 175 -20.67 12.36 -0.11
CA GLN A 175 -19.86 13.25 0.71
C GLN A 175 -19.00 14.12 -0.19
N VAL A 176 -19.06 15.43 0.02
CA VAL A 176 -18.35 16.43 -0.77
C VAL A 176 -17.51 17.32 0.15
N LEU A 177 -16.27 17.61 -0.25
CA LEU A 177 -15.46 18.66 0.35
C LEU A 177 -15.53 19.90 -0.52
N ASN A 178 -16.13 20.97 0.00
CA ASN A 178 -16.28 22.23 -0.76
C ASN A 178 -14.96 23.04 -0.80
N LYS A 179 -14.93 24.14 -1.58
CA LYS A 179 -13.80 25.07 -1.65
C LYS A 179 -13.37 25.66 -0.29
N SER A 180 -14.29 25.74 0.67
CA SER A 180 -14.04 26.24 2.03
C SER A 180 -13.52 25.15 2.97
N LYS A 181 -13.27 23.93 2.47
CA LYS A 181 -12.86 22.75 3.24
C LYS A 181 -13.91 22.30 4.27
N GLU A 182 -15.18 22.51 3.96
CA GLU A 182 -16.29 22.03 4.77
C GLU A 182 -16.89 20.79 4.11
N ILE A 183 -17.22 19.81 4.94
CA ILE A 183 -17.93 18.61 4.52
C ILE A 183 -19.40 18.99 4.30
N ALA A 184 -19.91 18.66 3.12
CA ALA A 184 -21.31 18.75 2.78
C ALA A 184 -21.82 17.39 2.30
N TYR A 185 -23.09 17.11 2.61
CA TYR A 185 -23.76 15.89 2.23
C TYR A 185 -24.79 16.16 1.15
N TYR A 186 -24.96 15.22 0.24
CA TYR A 186 -25.89 15.32 -0.87
C TYR A 186 -26.66 14.01 -1.02
N ASP A 187 -27.91 14.09 -1.47
CA ASP A 187 -28.72 12.92 -1.82
C ASP A 187 -28.28 12.32 -3.17
N LEU A 188 -28.98 11.26 -3.61
CA LEU A 188 -28.78 10.64 -4.91
C LEU A 188 -29.06 11.57 -6.10
N GLY A 189 -29.74 12.69 -5.92
CA GLY A 189 -29.97 13.71 -6.94
C GLY A 189 -28.93 14.83 -6.93
N LEU A 190 -27.92 14.76 -6.06
CA LEU A 190 -27.00 15.86 -5.74
C LEU A 190 -27.70 17.12 -5.19
N ASN A 191 -28.80 16.95 -4.47
CA ASN A 191 -29.40 18.00 -3.64
C ASN A 191 -28.73 18.01 -2.26
N LYS A 192 -28.37 19.20 -1.77
CA LYS A 192 -27.66 19.35 -0.49
C LYS A 192 -28.54 18.93 0.69
N LEU A 193 -28.01 18.06 1.54
CA LEU A 193 -28.63 17.58 2.76
C LEU A 193 -28.11 18.35 3.98
N GLN A 194 -28.93 18.46 5.03
CA GLN A 194 -28.49 19.03 6.31
C GLN A 194 -27.61 18.06 7.12
N LYS A 195 -27.80 16.76 6.94
CA LYS A 195 -27.07 15.68 7.64
C LYS A 195 -26.72 14.57 6.65
N ALA A 196 -25.78 13.72 7.04
CA ALA A 196 -25.41 12.58 6.23
C ALA A 196 -26.62 11.65 5.99
N PRO A 197 -26.77 11.08 4.77
CA PRO A 197 -27.82 10.13 4.48
C PRO A 197 -27.69 8.89 5.39
N PRO A 198 -28.81 8.34 5.88
CA PRO A 198 -28.79 7.21 6.80
C PRO A 198 -28.14 5.97 6.17
N ILE A 199 -27.52 5.15 7.02
CA ILE A 199 -26.98 3.85 6.61
C ILE A 199 -28.18 2.90 6.45
N GLN A 200 -28.68 2.69 5.23
CA GLN A 200 -29.53 1.53 4.95
C GLN A 200 -28.59 0.34 4.71
N LYS A 201 -28.58 -0.61 5.65
CA LYS A 201 -27.92 -1.90 5.44
C LYS A 201 -28.81 -2.75 4.53
N GLU A 202 -28.70 -2.57 3.22
CA GLU A 202 -29.14 -3.62 2.29
C GLU A 202 -28.02 -4.64 2.19
N PHE A 203 -28.15 -5.73 2.96
CA PHE A 203 -27.34 -6.91 2.71
C PHE A 203 -27.80 -7.52 1.39
N SER A 204 -27.00 -7.34 0.34
CA SER A 204 -27.15 -8.16 -0.86
C SER A 204 -26.52 -9.51 -0.55
N GLU A 205 -27.34 -10.53 -0.30
CA GLU A 205 -26.88 -11.92 -0.22
C GLU A 205 -26.20 -12.27 -1.55
N ILE A 206 -24.88 -12.51 -1.52
CA ILE A 206 -24.15 -12.95 -2.70
C ILE A 206 -24.42 -14.45 -2.86
N CYS A 207 -25.41 -14.79 -3.70
CA CYS A 207 -25.67 -16.18 -4.07
C CYS A 207 -24.61 -16.70 -5.06
N GLY A 208 -23.77 -17.65 -4.61
CA GLY A 208 -22.82 -18.37 -5.46
C GLY A 208 -21.94 -19.33 -4.64
N ASN A 209 -21.30 -20.30 -5.31
CA ASN A 209 -20.25 -21.11 -4.70
C ASN A 209 -19.03 -20.22 -4.48
N VAL A 210 -18.75 -19.85 -3.24
CA VAL A 210 -17.61 -18.99 -2.91
C VAL A 210 -16.53 -19.78 -2.18
N ASN A 211 -15.27 -19.53 -2.53
CA ASN A 211 -14.12 -20.08 -1.84
C ASN A 211 -14.15 -19.63 -0.38
N THR A 212 -14.23 -20.59 0.53
CA THR A 212 -14.10 -20.35 1.97
C THR A 212 -12.66 -20.66 2.39
N TYR A 213 -12.09 -19.85 3.27
CA TYR A 213 -10.79 -20.16 3.85
C TYR A 213 -10.77 -19.86 5.34
N GLY A 214 -10.05 -20.69 6.08
CA GLY A 214 -9.85 -20.55 7.50
C GLY A 214 -8.40 -20.23 7.79
N PHE A 215 -8.17 -19.32 8.73
CA PHE A 215 -6.87 -19.09 9.32
C PHE A 215 -6.88 -19.45 10.79
N ARG A 216 -5.74 -19.96 11.27
CA ARG A 216 -5.48 -20.18 12.68
C ARG A 216 -4.02 -19.91 13.01
N ILE A 217 -3.77 -19.47 14.23
CA ILE A 217 -2.42 -19.31 14.78
C ILE A 217 -2.27 -20.34 15.89
N GLU A 218 -1.36 -21.29 15.68
CA GLU A 218 -0.98 -22.29 16.68
C GLU A 218 0.39 -21.97 17.25
N GLU A 219 0.66 -22.45 18.46
CA GLU A 219 1.93 -22.22 19.15
C GLU A 219 2.63 -23.55 19.37
N ASN A 220 3.94 -23.59 19.11
CA ASN A 220 4.82 -24.67 19.56
C ASN A 220 5.93 -24.10 20.45
N GLU A 221 6.94 -24.88 20.82
CA GLU A 221 7.99 -24.42 21.74
C GLU A 221 8.80 -23.20 21.25
N LYS A 222 8.83 -22.94 19.94
CA LYS A 222 9.72 -21.94 19.34
C LYS A 222 8.99 -20.88 18.51
N TYR A 223 7.82 -21.22 17.98
CA TYR A 223 7.14 -20.43 16.97
C TYR A 223 5.63 -20.36 17.18
N PHE A 224 5.08 -19.20 16.83
CA PHE A 224 3.70 -19.06 16.40
C PHE A 224 3.59 -19.43 14.92
N LEU A 225 2.85 -20.49 14.62
CA LEU A 225 2.59 -21.02 13.29
C LEU A 225 1.28 -20.46 12.76
N ILE A 226 1.36 -19.63 11.73
CA ILE A 226 0.19 -19.11 11.02
C ILE A 226 -0.19 -20.15 9.96
N LYS A 227 -1.41 -20.66 10.03
CA LYS A 227 -1.90 -21.71 9.13
C LYS A 227 -3.11 -21.25 8.35
N LYS A 228 -3.22 -21.70 7.10
CA LYS A 228 -4.35 -21.46 6.20
C LYS A 228 -4.92 -22.80 5.72
N ALA A 229 -6.24 -22.90 5.70
CA ALA A 229 -6.97 -23.98 5.04
C ALA A 229 -7.88 -23.36 3.98
N VAL A 230 -7.99 -24.00 2.82
CA VAL A 230 -8.88 -23.58 1.73
C VAL A 230 -9.90 -24.69 1.51
N GLY A 231 -11.18 -24.33 1.41
CA GLY A 231 -12.28 -25.27 1.19
C GLY A 231 -13.31 -24.72 0.21
N PHE A 232 -14.12 -25.63 -0.32
CA PHE A 232 -15.26 -25.32 -1.18
C PHE A 232 -16.53 -25.82 -0.48
N THR A 233 -17.38 -24.90 -0.03
CA THR A 233 -18.72 -25.12 0.57
C THR A 233 -18.79 -26.12 1.75
N ASN A 234 -19.20 -25.62 2.92
CA ASN A 234 -19.43 -26.31 4.22
C ASN A 234 -18.21 -26.63 5.12
N TYR A 235 -17.84 -25.62 5.93
CA TYR A 235 -17.63 -25.62 7.39
C TYR A 235 -16.77 -26.67 8.13
N SER A 236 -15.86 -27.39 7.47
CA SER A 236 -14.79 -28.09 8.20
C SER A 236 -13.43 -27.94 7.53
N PHE A 237 -12.60 -27.06 8.08
CA PHE A 237 -11.20 -26.92 7.69
C PHE A 237 -10.37 -28.01 8.37
N ASN A 238 -10.20 -29.16 7.71
CA ASN A 238 -9.43 -30.27 8.27
C ASN A 238 -7.95 -30.26 7.83
N ASP A 239 -7.61 -29.56 6.74
CA ASP A 239 -6.26 -29.53 6.17
C ASP A 239 -5.63 -28.12 6.21
N TYR A 240 -5.24 -27.69 7.40
CA TYR A 240 -4.53 -26.43 7.60
C TYR A 240 -3.04 -26.59 7.31
N LYS A 241 -2.54 -25.82 6.36
CA LYS A 241 -1.13 -25.76 5.99
C LYS A 241 -0.47 -24.55 6.63
N ILE A 242 0.74 -24.72 7.15
CA ILE A 242 1.54 -23.62 7.68
C ILE A 242 1.88 -22.70 6.50
N ILE A 243 1.46 -21.44 6.61
CA ILE A 243 1.75 -20.41 5.62
C ILE A 243 2.82 -19.42 6.08
N ASP A 244 3.03 -19.29 7.40
CA ASP A 244 4.07 -18.44 7.95
C ASP A 244 4.38 -18.85 9.40
N ALA A 245 5.50 -18.38 9.94
CA ALA A 245 5.92 -18.62 11.31
C ALA A 245 6.63 -17.40 11.92
N VAL A 246 6.26 -17.06 13.15
CA VAL A 246 6.87 -15.97 13.93
C VAL A 246 7.54 -16.57 15.16
N SER A 247 8.80 -16.22 15.42
CA SER A 247 9.51 -16.66 16.63
C SER A 247 8.77 -16.17 17.88
N ILE A 248 8.64 -17.03 18.89
CA ILE A 248 8.05 -16.67 20.20
C ILE A 248 8.98 -15.72 20.96
N GLU A 249 10.27 -15.70 20.64
CA GLU A 249 11.25 -14.85 21.33
C GLU A 249 10.83 -13.38 21.27
N LYS A 250 10.56 -12.77 22.44
CA LYS A 250 10.13 -11.37 22.63
C LYS A 250 8.71 -11.04 22.14
N VAL A 251 7.96 -12.02 21.66
CA VAL A 251 6.54 -11.84 21.32
C VAL A 251 5.70 -12.14 22.54
N LYS A 252 4.90 -11.16 22.97
CA LYS A 252 3.95 -11.30 24.07
C LYS A 252 2.68 -12.01 23.62
N ASP A 253 2.16 -11.64 22.45
CA ASP A 253 0.98 -12.26 21.85
C ASP A 253 0.93 -12.05 20.34
N ILE A 254 0.12 -12.85 19.66
CA ILE A 254 -0.12 -12.74 18.22
C ILE A 254 -1.59 -13.08 17.91
N TYR A 255 -2.21 -12.29 17.05
CA TYR A 255 -3.64 -12.42 16.73
C TYR A 255 -3.99 -11.77 15.39
N PHE A 256 -5.10 -12.16 14.77
CA PHE A 256 -5.66 -11.47 13.61
C PHE A 256 -6.30 -10.13 14.02
N LEU A 257 -6.64 -9.28 13.05
CA LEU A 257 -7.24 -7.96 13.31
C LEU A 257 -8.50 -7.99 14.19
N ASN A 258 -9.21 -9.12 14.22
CA ASN A 258 -10.38 -9.37 15.08
C ASN A 258 -10.02 -9.70 16.56
N LYS A 259 -8.73 -9.60 16.93
CA LYS A 259 -8.15 -9.94 18.24
C LYS A 259 -8.29 -11.42 18.64
N LYS A 260 -8.52 -12.32 17.69
CA LYS A 260 -8.56 -13.76 17.90
C LYS A 260 -7.39 -14.42 17.17
N ARG A 261 -7.03 -15.63 17.59
CA ARG A 261 -6.07 -16.50 16.90
C ARG A 261 -6.69 -17.30 15.76
N GLU A 262 -7.95 -17.06 15.44
CA GLU A 262 -8.68 -17.72 14.37
C GLU A 262 -9.49 -16.70 13.56
N LEU A 263 -9.56 -16.93 12.25
CA LEU A 263 -10.30 -16.10 11.32
C LEU A 263 -10.95 -17.02 10.29
N THR A 264 -12.25 -16.87 10.09
CA THR A 264 -12.98 -17.62 9.08
C THR A 264 -13.47 -16.64 8.04
N PHE A 265 -13.08 -16.85 6.79
CA PHE A 265 -13.64 -16.12 5.68
C PHE A 265 -14.86 -16.86 5.15
N ASP A 266 -15.99 -16.20 5.26
CA ASP A 266 -17.16 -16.42 4.43
C ASP A 266 -17.25 -15.24 3.44
N ALA A 267 -17.65 -15.53 2.21
CA ALA A 267 -17.77 -14.61 1.08
C ALA A 267 -18.43 -13.27 1.40
N ASN A 268 -19.32 -13.29 2.38
CA ASN A 268 -20.13 -12.17 2.83
C ASN A 268 -19.33 -11.13 3.64
N PHE A 269 -18.17 -11.50 4.19
CA PHE A 269 -17.31 -10.63 5.01
C PHE A 269 -15.83 -10.86 4.73
N LEU A 270 -15.22 -9.97 3.94
CA LEU A 270 -13.77 -9.94 3.73
C LEU A 270 -13.06 -9.40 4.98
N GLU A 271 -12.75 -10.27 5.94
CA GLU A 271 -11.77 -9.94 6.97
C GLU A 271 -10.36 -10.02 6.38
N LYS A 272 -9.52 -9.01 6.66
CA LYS A 272 -8.13 -9.01 6.17
C LYS A 272 -7.32 -10.08 6.91
N GLU A 273 -6.46 -10.76 6.16
CA GLU A 273 -5.58 -11.83 6.63
C GLU A 273 -4.39 -11.32 7.48
N ASP A 274 -4.32 -10.00 7.74
CA ASP A 274 -3.22 -9.36 8.43
C ASP A 274 -3.13 -9.84 9.90
N VAL A 275 -1.90 -10.10 10.35
CA VAL A 275 -1.60 -10.60 11.69
C VAL A 275 -0.90 -9.51 12.50
N VAL A 276 -1.40 -9.27 13.71
CA VAL A 276 -0.79 -8.39 14.69
C VAL A 276 0.13 -9.19 15.60
N ILE A 277 1.35 -8.69 15.78
CA ILE A 277 2.37 -9.22 16.69
C ILE A 277 2.57 -8.20 17.80
N ASP A 278 2.22 -8.53 19.04
CA ASP A 278 2.42 -7.69 20.22
C ASP A 278 3.78 -8.01 20.87
N PHE A 279 4.70 -7.06 20.89
CA PHE A 279 6.01 -7.17 21.56
C PHE A 279 6.00 -6.55 22.98
N GLY A 280 4.81 -6.18 23.49
CA GLY A 280 4.59 -5.55 24.79
C GLY A 280 4.84 -4.03 24.80
N THR A 281 5.89 -3.57 24.12
CA THR A 281 6.28 -2.15 24.04
C THR A 281 6.03 -1.51 22.68
N TYR A 282 5.89 -2.33 21.64
CA TYR A 282 5.58 -1.94 20.26
C TYR A 282 4.86 -3.10 19.57
N PHE A 283 4.37 -2.86 18.37
CA PHE A 283 3.57 -3.80 17.60
C PHE A 283 4.18 -4.02 16.21
N GLY A 284 4.05 -5.23 15.69
CA GLY A 284 4.21 -5.56 14.28
C GLY A 284 2.85 -5.82 13.64
N ILE A 285 2.67 -5.41 12.39
CA ILE A 285 1.59 -5.92 11.52
C ILE A 285 2.25 -6.65 10.36
N LEU A 286 2.06 -7.97 10.33
CA LEU A 286 2.48 -8.87 9.28
C LEU A 286 1.37 -8.94 8.23
N SER A 287 1.69 -8.55 6.99
CA SER A 287 0.81 -8.75 5.84
C SER A 287 1.53 -9.40 4.68
N ASN A 288 0.78 -10.13 3.86
CA ASN A 288 1.32 -10.79 2.67
C ASN A 288 1.94 -9.79 1.69
N GLN A 289 1.38 -8.58 1.59
CA GLN A 289 1.84 -7.58 0.63
C GLN A 289 3.12 -6.85 1.09
N TYR A 290 3.30 -6.62 2.38
CA TYR A 290 4.32 -5.70 2.89
C TYR A 290 5.28 -6.31 3.91
N GLY A 291 5.12 -7.59 4.26
CA GLY A 291 5.85 -8.21 5.36
C GLY A 291 5.49 -7.57 6.70
N ILE A 292 6.42 -7.60 7.66
CA ILE A 292 6.22 -7.01 8.99
C ILE A 292 6.52 -5.51 8.96
N GLN A 293 5.52 -4.70 9.31
CA GLN A 293 5.70 -3.28 9.59
C GLN A 293 5.58 -3.01 11.10
N TYR A 294 6.52 -2.25 11.65
CA TYR A 294 6.59 -1.96 13.09
C TYR A 294 5.99 -0.60 13.47
N PHE A 295 5.31 -0.55 14.60
CA PHE A 295 4.57 0.63 15.10
C PHE A 295 4.68 0.73 16.62
N ASP A 296 4.74 1.95 17.14
CA ASP A 296 4.72 2.22 18.58
C ASP A 296 3.36 1.84 19.19
N SER A 297 2.28 2.06 18.44
CA SER A 297 0.91 1.69 18.85
C SER A 297 0.02 1.42 17.64
N ILE A 298 -0.99 0.57 17.84
CA ILE A 298 -2.07 0.29 16.89
C ILE A 298 -3.43 0.46 17.56
N ASP A 299 -4.42 0.97 16.83
CA ASP A 299 -5.81 1.08 17.29
C ASP A 299 -6.72 0.31 16.33
N LEU A 300 -7.19 -0.84 16.80
CA LEU A 300 -8.09 -1.75 16.10
C LEU A 300 -9.57 -1.49 16.42
N SER A 301 -9.89 -0.48 17.24
CA SER A 301 -11.28 -0.21 17.63
C SER A 301 -12.14 0.40 16.51
N LYS A 302 -11.48 0.93 15.47
CA LYS A 302 -12.11 1.57 14.32
C LYS A 302 -11.41 1.16 13.04
N ASN A 303 -12.18 1.08 11.96
CA ASN A 303 -11.66 0.97 10.61
C ASN A 303 -11.70 2.34 9.93
N PRO A 304 -10.67 2.71 9.15
CA PRO A 304 -9.37 2.04 8.98
C PRO A 304 -8.50 2.05 10.24
N ILE A 305 -7.60 1.07 10.36
CA ILE A 305 -6.70 0.91 11.52
C ILE A 305 -5.78 2.12 11.64
N LYS A 306 -5.82 2.79 12.79
CA LYS A 306 -4.93 3.91 13.10
C LYS A 306 -3.64 3.36 13.72
N VAL A 307 -2.50 3.85 13.25
CA VAL A 307 -1.16 3.42 13.70
C VAL A 307 -0.31 4.62 14.10
N MET A 308 0.70 4.39 14.94
CA MET A 308 1.65 5.42 15.38
C MET A 308 3.09 4.94 15.22
N ARG A 309 3.98 5.83 14.78
CA ARG A 309 5.43 5.63 14.78
C ARG A 309 6.12 6.95 15.07
N ASN A 310 7.11 6.93 15.96
CA ASN A 310 7.82 8.12 16.43
C ASN A 310 6.87 9.25 16.86
N LYS A 311 5.80 8.90 17.59
CA LYS A 311 4.74 9.83 18.05
C LYS A 311 3.96 10.53 16.92
N LEU A 312 4.03 10.03 15.68
CA LEU A 312 3.26 10.51 14.54
C LEU A 312 2.23 9.47 14.12
N TYR A 313 1.01 9.92 13.86
CA TYR A 313 -0.10 9.08 13.45
C TYR A 313 -0.15 8.85 11.94
N GLY A 314 -0.73 7.72 11.56
CA GLY A 314 -1.11 7.35 10.20
C GLY A 314 -2.27 6.35 10.22
N TYR A 315 -2.74 5.99 9.03
CA TYR A 315 -3.70 4.92 8.81
C TYR A 315 -3.02 3.79 8.06
N TYR A 316 -3.06 2.58 8.61
CA TYR A 316 -2.43 1.40 8.02
C TYR A 316 -2.96 1.17 6.59
N ASN A 317 -2.04 0.98 5.65
CA ASN A 317 -2.28 0.84 4.20
C ASN A 317 -2.97 2.03 3.50
N ILE A 318 -3.11 3.19 4.16
CA ILE A 318 -3.69 4.40 3.55
C ILE A 318 -2.70 5.57 3.59
N THR A 319 -2.03 5.80 4.73
CA THR A 319 -1.12 6.94 4.90
C THR A 319 0.14 6.58 5.67
N GLN A 320 1.24 7.23 5.34
CA GLN A 320 2.45 7.21 6.17
C GLN A 320 2.21 7.91 7.52
N THR A 321 2.92 7.47 8.56
CA THR A 321 2.93 8.07 9.91
C THR A 321 3.63 9.43 9.90
N GLN A 322 2.85 10.50 9.69
CA GLN A 322 3.38 11.87 9.55
C GLN A 322 2.50 12.95 10.21
N TYR A 323 1.38 12.55 10.81
CA TYR A 323 0.40 13.49 11.36
C TYR A 323 0.60 13.65 12.87
N LEU A 324 0.51 14.88 13.36
CA LEU A 324 0.51 15.18 14.79
C LEU A 324 -0.82 14.79 15.44
N ASP A 325 -1.90 14.95 14.68
CA ASP A 325 -3.26 14.57 15.06
C ASP A 325 -3.97 14.02 13.83
N LEU A 326 -4.75 12.96 14.02
CA LEU A 326 -5.46 12.26 12.95
C LEU A 326 -6.77 11.70 13.52
N GLN A 327 -7.88 12.32 13.14
CA GLN A 327 -9.20 11.95 13.61
C GLN A 327 -9.74 10.75 12.82
N PRO A 328 -10.64 9.93 13.42
CA PRO A 328 -11.35 8.86 12.72
C PRO A 328 -11.99 9.34 11.41
N PHE A 329 -12.15 8.43 10.46
CA PHE A 329 -12.90 8.72 9.25
C PHE A 329 -14.37 9.01 9.55
N GLU A 330 -14.84 10.13 9.03
CA GLU A 330 -16.26 10.41 8.84
C GLU A 330 -16.57 10.03 7.38
N PHE A 331 -17.11 8.83 7.18
CA PHE A 331 -17.23 8.19 5.87
C PHE A 331 -15.89 8.08 5.13
N ASN A 332 -15.64 8.90 4.11
CA ASN A 332 -14.45 8.79 3.25
C ASN A 332 -13.37 9.83 3.57
N LEU A 333 -13.57 10.70 4.56
CA LEU A 333 -12.63 11.75 4.93
C LEU A 333 -12.26 11.69 6.41
N ALA A 334 -10.97 11.85 6.70
CA ALA A 334 -10.44 11.98 8.05
C ALA A 334 -9.70 13.30 8.21
N LYS A 335 -9.99 14.05 9.27
CA LYS A 335 -9.30 15.32 9.56
C LYS A 335 -7.92 15.07 10.15
N PHE A 336 -6.92 15.85 9.74
CA PHE A 336 -5.57 15.77 10.29
C PHE A 336 -4.99 17.13 10.65
N LYS A 337 -3.95 17.08 11.50
CA LYS A 337 -2.98 18.17 11.71
C LYS A 337 -1.58 17.64 11.43
N LYS A 338 -0.76 18.40 10.71
CA LYS A 338 0.67 18.09 10.50
C LYS A 338 1.51 19.36 10.59
N ARG A 339 2.81 19.19 10.82
CA ARG A 339 3.78 20.29 10.71
C ARG A 339 4.12 20.52 9.22
N GLY A 340 4.03 21.77 8.79
CA GLY A 340 4.46 22.19 7.46
C GLY A 340 5.97 22.40 7.38
N PRO A 341 6.49 22.77 6.20
CA PRO A 341 7.92 22.98 5.97
C PRO A 341 8.51 24.08 6.87
N ASP A 342 7.71 25.11 7.17
CA ASP A 342 8.15 26.29 7.93
C ASP A 342 7.80 26.16 9.43
N GLY A 343 7.42 24.96 9.87
CA GLY A 343 7.05 24.66 11.25
C GLY A 343 5.61 25.00 11.62
N GLU A 344 4.83 25.57 10.69
CA GLU A 344 3.43 25.92 10.86
C GLU A 344 2.54 24.68 11.00
N ILE A 345 1.40 24.82 11.69
CA ILE A 345 0.43 23.73 11.80
C ILE A 345 -0.54 23.79 10.64
N MET A 346 -0.41 22.82 9.73
CA MET A 346 -1.34 22.63 8.62
C MET A 346 -2.49 21.72 9.06
N VAL A 347 -3.72 22.15 8.75
CA VAL A 347 -4.95 21.37 8.98
C VAL A 347 -5.57 21.01 7.64
N GLY A 348 -6.10 19.79 7.54
CA GLY A 348 -6.73 19.33 6.31
C GLY A 348 -7.50 18.03 6.48
N PHE A 349 -7.88 17.44 5.35
CA PHE A 349 -8.51 16.13 5.29
C PHE A 349 -7.68 15.16 4.45
N VAL A 350 -7.71 13.88 4.83
CA VAL A 350 -7.18 12.79 4.02
C VAL A 350 -8.32 11.88 3.58
N ASP A 351 -8.32 11.46 2.32
CA ASP A 351 -9.30 10.52 1.79
C ASP A 351 -8.88 9.05 2.03
N ASN A 352 -9.79 8.12 1.72
CA ASN A 352 -9.55 6.67 1.84
C ASN A 352 -8.49 6.11 0.87
N LYS A 353 -7.92 6.94 -0.01
CA LYS A 353 -6.80 6.63 -0.92
C LYS A 353 -5.48 7.31 -0.47
N GLY A 354 -5.50 8.06 0.63
CA GLY A 354 -4.34 8.78 1.15
C GLY A 354 -4.08 10.16 0.52
N ASN A 355 -4.99 10.67 -0.32
CA ASN A 355 -4.86 12.01 -0.90
C ASN A 355 -5.16 13.09 0.14
N LYS A 356 -4.36 14.15 0.15
CA LYS A 356 -4.41 15.22 1.16
C LYS A 356 -5.09 16.47 0.60
N HIS A 357 -6.02 17.01 1.38
CA HIS A 357 -6.77 18.25 1.12
C HIS A 357 -6.44 19.27 2.21
N ILE A 358 -5.36 20.03 2.03
CA ILE A 358 -4.85 20.97 3.02
C ILE A 358 -5.51 22.34 2.86
N LYS A 359 -5.81 23.02 3.97
CA LYS A 359 -6.33 24.40 4.00
C LYS A 359 -5.29 25.42 3.55
#